data_AF-A0A2G8LQM4-F1
#
_entry.id   AF-A0A2G8LQM4-F1
#
_cell.length_a   1.000
_cell.length_b   1.000
_cell.length_c   1.000
_cell.angle_alpha   90.00
_cell.angle_beta   90.00
_cell.angle_gamma   90.00
#
_symmetry.space_group_name_H-M   'P 1'
#
loop_
_entity.id
_entity.type
_entity.pdbx_description
1 polymer ?
#
loop_
_entity_poly.entity_id
_entity_poly.type
_entity_poly.pdbx_seq_one_letter_code
_entity_poly.pdbx_strand_id
1 'polypeptide(L)'
;MFELLRSPSLMMPNITGSMVCLLSPSDSKLPCFHFASGTPNPSKSVFKPFIFTATVNFPMHTVSPDFGPEDPVRTNPRFQKQVDRRHSLYKHHENFRKSQGSEGELMKTIFGMEKEVLTGVKEVLGGCEIVESDLTGFFNDCVETEIKFYL
;
A
#
# COMPACT_ATOMS: atom_id res chain seq x y z
N MET A 1 -6.83 9.90 10.88
CA MET A 1 -7.58 8.89 10.12
C MET A 1 -6.87 7.55 10.14
N PHE A 2 -5.60 7.46 9.71
CA PHE A 2 -4.84 6.20 9.77
C PHE A 2 -4.68 5.66 11.20
N GLU A 3 -4.43 6.52 12.19
CA GLU A 3 -4.38 6.11 13.61
C GLU A 3 -5.66 5.42 14.10
N LEU A 4 -6.83 5.84 13.62
CA LEU A 4 -8.09 5.16 13.93
C LEU A 4 -8.06 3.74 13.37
N LEU A 5 -7.66 3.58 12.11
CA LEU A 5 -7.54 2.28 11.44
C LEU A 5 -6.43 1.40 11.99
N ARG A 6 -5.49 1.97 12.77
CA ARG A 6 -4.49 1.24 13.54
C ARG A 6 -4.94 0.88 14.96
N SER A 7 -6.09 1.38 15.40
CA SER A 7 -6.57 1.16 16.76
C SER A 7 -6.73 -0.33 17.04
N PRO A 8 -6.20 -0.84 18.18
CA PRO A 8 -6.42 -2.22 18.61
C PRO A 8 -7.91 -2.59 18.69
N SER A 9 -8.79 -1.63 18.98
CA SER A 9 -10.24 -1.86 19.06
C SER A 9 -10.90 -2.22 17.72
N LEU A 10 -10.24 -1.91 16.60
CA LEU A 10 -10.72 -2.22 15.25
C LEU A 10 -9.94 -3.39 14.61
N MET A 11 -8.95 -3.95 15.30
CA MET A 11 -8.16 -5.06 14.80
C MET A 11 -8.89 -6.39 14.95
N MET A 12 -9.30 -6.98 13.83
CA MET A 12 -9.73 -8.38 13.79
C MET A 12 -8.60 -9.25 13.24
N PRO A 13 -8.46 -10.51 13.72
CA PRO A 13 -7.34 -11.39 13.36
C PRO A 13 -7.25 -11.74 11.87
N ASN A 14 -8.31 -11.50 11.10
CA ASN A 14 -8.40 -11.80 9.67
C ASN A 14 -8.32 -10.54 8.77
N ILE A 15 -8.01 -9.35 9.30
CA ILE A 15 -7.86 -8.16 8.46
C ILE A 15 -6.52 -8.21 7.71
N THR A 16 -6.61 -8.35 6.39
CA THR A 16 -5.45 -8.42 5.49
C THR A 16 -5.09 -7.09 4.84
N GLY A 17 -5.88 -6.04 5.07
CA GLY A 17 -5.62 -4.70 4.56
C GLY A 17 -6.67 -3.69 5.00
N SER A 18 -6.37 -2.41 4.79
CA SER A 18 -7.27 -1.29 5.03
C SER A 18 -7.13 -0.24 3.93
N MET A 19 -8.19 0.54 3.70
CA MET A 19 -8.22 1.60 2.70
C MET A 19 -8.91 2.85 3.23
N VAL A 20 -8.41 4.01 2.80
CA VAL A 20 -9.00 5.32 3.04
C VAL A 20 -9.05 6.07 1.72
N CYS A 21 -10.19 6.67 1.39
CA CYS A 21 -10.31 7.52 0.20
C CYS A 21 -10.57 8.97 0.62
N LEU A 22 -9.77 9.89 0.09
CA LEU A 22 -10.06 11.32 0.08
C LEU A 22 -10.63 11.66 -1.30
N LEU A 23 -11.91 12.03 -1.32
CA LEU A 23 -12.63 12.35 -2.54
C LEU A 23 -12.69 13.86 -2.72
N SER A 24 -12.20 14.34 -3.85
CA SER A 24 -12.37 15.73 -4.26
C SER A 24 -13.80 15.98 -4.74
N PRO A 25 -14.34 17.21 -4.58
CA PRO A 25 -15.62 17.59 -5.18
C PRO A 25 -15.64 17.35 -6.69
N SER A 26 -16.81 16.99 -7.24
CA SER A 26 -16.96 16.59 -8.65
C SER A 26 -16.58 17.68 -9.66
N ASP A 27 -16.63 18.95 -9.26
CA ASP A 27 -16.28 20.13 -10.06
C ASP A 27 -14.83 20.60 -9.83
N SER A 28 -14.07 19.93 -8.97
CA SER A 28 -12.69 20.24 -8.67
C SER A 28 -11.72 19.60 -9.68
N LYS A 29 -10.61 20.30 -9.95
CA LYS A 29 -9.46 19.73 -10.67
C LYS A 29 -8.52 18.92 -9.78
N LEU A 30 -8.77 18.89 -8.47
CA LEU A 30 -7.96 18.16 -7.51
C LEU A 30 -8.16 16.64 -7.66
N PRO A 31 -7.09 15.83 -7.56
CA PRO A 31 -7.22 14.38 -7.64
C PRO A 31 -7.92 13.81 -6.41
N CYS A 32 -8.47 12.60 -6.55
CA CYS A 32 -8.84 11.76 -5.41
C CYS A 32 -7.62 10.96 -4.94
N PHE A 33 -7.42 10.85 -3.63
CA PHE A 33 -6.34 10.05 -3.05
C PHE A 33 -6.89 8.79 -2.41
N HIS A 34 -6.40 7.64 -2.87
CA HIS A 34 -6.80 6.31 -2.40
C HIS A 34 -5.64 5.68 -1.63
N PHE A 35 -5.68 5.75 -0.32
CA PHE A 35 -4.65 5.18 0.52
C PHE A 35 -4.93 3.71 0.81
N ALA A 36 -3.97 2.83 0.53
CA ALA A 36 -4.09 1.41 0.82
C ALA A 36 -2.89 0.90 1.61
N SER A 37 -3.13 -0.02 2.55
CA SER A 37 -2.05 -0.61 3.34
C SER A 37 -1.27 -1.69 2.57
N GLY A 38 -1.98 -2.64 1.94
CA GLY A 38 -1.39 -3.67 1.08
C GLY A 38 -0.47 -4.68 1.80
N THR A 39 -0.40 -4.65 3.13
CA THR A 39 0.42 -5.53 3.98
C THR A 39 -0.40 -6.05 5.17
N PRO A 40 -0.03 -7.20 5.76
CA PRO A 40 -0.81 -7.82 6.82
C PRO A 40 -0.74 -7.03 8.13
N ASN A 41 -1.81 -7.06 8.93
CA ASN A 41 -1.96 -6.28 10.17
C ASN A 41 -1.86 -4.76 9.94
N PRO A 42 -3.00 -4.09 9.71
CA PRO A 42 -3.03 -2.65 9.46
C PRO A 42 -2.40 -1.79 10.57
N SER A 43 -2.38 -2.26 11.83
CA SER A 43 -1.72 -1.53 12.94
C SER A 43 -0.22 -1.32 12.71
N LYS A 44 0.40 -2.14 11.87
CA LYS A 44 1.83 -2.11 11.52
C LYS A 44 2.06 -1.89 10.03
N SER A 45 1.04 -1.45 9.31
CA SER A 45 1.12 -1.22 7.87
C SER A 45 1.19 0.27 7.55
N VAL A 46 1.84 0.60 6.44
CA VAL A 46 1.89 1.96 5.88
C VAL A 46 0.79 2.14 4.85
N PHE A 47 0.06 3.23 4.96
CA PHE A 47 -0.92 3.67 3.96
C PHE A 47 -0.20 4.38 2.81
N LYS A 48 -0.21 3.73 1.64
CA LYS A 48 0.40 4.26 0.42
C LYS A 48 -0.67 5.00 -0.39
N PRO A 49 -0.48 6.27 -0.74
CA PRO A 49 -1.40 6.99 -1.62
C PRO A 49 -1.34 6.40 -3.02
N PHE A 50 -2.50 6.14 -3.59
CA PHE A 50 -2.70 5.80 -4.98
C PHE A 50 -3.65 6.82 -5.60
N ILE A 51 -3.28 7.34 -6.77
CA ILE A 51 -4.07 8.32 -7.51
C ILE A 51 -4.41 7.70 -8.86
N PHE A 52 -5.66 7.82 -9.28
CA PHE A 52 -6.06 7.42 -10.63
C PHE A 52 -5.59 8.47 -11.64
N THR A 53 -4.66 8.08 -12.51
CA THR A 53 -4.07 8.87 -13.59
C THR A 53 -4.32 8.17 -14.93
N ALA A 54 -4.08 8.86 -16.05
CA ALA A 54 -4.21 8.27 -17.38
C ALA A 54 -3.19 7.15 -17.62
N THR A 55 -2.02 7.25 -16.97
CA THR A 55 -0.99 6.22 -16.97
C THR A 55 -0.74 5.70 -15.56
N VAL A 56 -1.03 4.44 -15.30
CA VAL A 56 -0.73 3.78 -14.03
C VAL A 56 0.43 2.79 -14.23
N ASN A 57 1.45 2.90 -13.40
CA ASN A 57 2.50 1.91 -13.28
C ASN A 57 2.48 1.30 -11.88
N PHE A 58 2.47 -0.03 -11.77
CA PHE A 58 2.51 -0.72 -10.49
C PHE A 58 3.94 -1.18 -10.19
N PRO A 59 4.46 -0.90 -8.99
CA PRO A 59 5.78 -1.35 -8.59
C PRO A 59 5.76 -2.87 -8.46
N MET A 60 6.79 -3.55 -8.98
CA MET A 60 6.88 -5.02 -9.05
C MET A 60 6.63 -5.69 -7.70
N HIS A 61 6.98 -5.02 -6.61
CA HIS A 61 6.81 -5.51 -5.25
C HIS A 61 5.36 -5.64 -4.78
N THR A 62 4.41 -5.04 -5.50
CA THR A 62 2.96 -5.12 -5.23
C THR A 62 2.22 -6.04 -6.19
N VAL A 63 2.91 -6.56 -7.21
CA VAL A 63 2.31 -7.44 -8.22
C VAL A 63 2.30 -8.88 -7.70
N SER A 64 1.15 -9.55 -7.83
CA SER A 64 1.03 -10.97 -7.51
C SER A 64 1.92 -11.80 -8.44
N PRO A 65 2.56 -12.89 -7.97
CA PRO A 65 3.34 -13.77 -8.84
C PRO A 65 2.49 -14.27 -10.02
N ASP A 66 3.05 -14.23 -11.23
CA ASP A 66 2.46 -14.85 -12.42
C ASP A 66 2.86 -16.32 -12.49
N PHE A 67 1.87 -17.21 -12.57
CA PHE A 67 2.07 -18.65 -12.70
C PHE A 67 1.96 -19.12 -14.16
N GLY A 68 1.88 -18.19 -15.12
CA GLY A 68 1.91 -18.47 -16.55
C GLY A 68 0.73 -19.35 -16.98
N PRO A 69 0.92 -20.25 -17.95
CA PRO A 69 -0.11 -21.19 -18.40
C PRO A 69 -0.57 -22.17 -17.32
N GLU A 70 0.25 -22.42 -16.30
CA GLU A 70 -0.05 -23.33 -15.19
C GLU A 70 -0.80 -22.67 -14.03
N ASP A 71 -1.14 -21.39 -14.16
CA ASP A 71 -1.93 -20.70 -13.14
C ASP A 71 -3.27 -21.45 -12.95
N PRO A 72 -3.64 -21.82 -11.72
CA PRO A 72 -4.90 -22.52 -11.44
C PRO A 72 -6.15 -21.82 -11.98
N VAL A 73 -6.11 -20.50 -12.20
CA VAL A 73 -7.21 -19.74 -12.80
C VAL A 73 -7.33 -19.97 -14.32
N ARG A 74 -6.24 -20.37 -14.97
CA ARG A 74 -6.13 -20.60 -16.43
C ARG A 74 -6.29 -22.07 -16.82
N THR A 75 -6.11 -23.02 -15.89
CA THR A 75 -6.28 -24.46 -16.15
C THR A 75 -7.74 -24.90 -16.15
N ASN A 76 -8.07 -25.98 -16.87
CA ASN A 76 -9.39 -26.64 -16.81
C ASN A 76 -9.24 -28.11 -16.37
N PRO A 77 -9.93 -28.55 -15.31
CA PRO A 77 -10.79 -27.75 -14.42
C PRO A 77 -10.01 -26.69 -13.63
N ARG A 78 -10.67 -25.57 -13.29
CA ARG A 78 -10.05 -24.44 -12.57
C ARG A 78 -9.80 -24.78 -11.10
N PHE A 79 -8.82 -24.09 -10.50
CA PHE A 79 -8.52 -24.07 -9.06
C PHE A 79 -8.24 -25.45 -8.42
N GLN A 80 -7.72 -26.41 -9.19
CA GLN A 80 -7.40 -27.75 -8.67
C GLN A 80 -6.18 -27.76 -7.72
N LYS A 81 -5.34 -26.72 -7.77
CA LYS A 81 -4.22 -26.51 -6.86
C LYS A 81 -4.29 -25.09 -6.30
N GLN A 82 -3.88 -24.91 -5.05
CA GLN A 82 -3.71 -23.59 -4.45
C GLN A 82 -2.28 -23.10 -4.70
N VAL A 83 -2.15 -21.82 -5.02
CA VAL A 83 -0.85 -21.15 -5.19
C VAL A 83 -0.75 -19.95 -4.26
N ASP A 84 0.46 -19.64 -3.81
CA ASP A 84 0.73 -18.48 -2.97
C ASP A 84 0.78 -17.19 -3.81
N ARG A 85 -0.34 -16.45 -3.82
CA ARG A 85 -0.51 -15.20 -4.57
C ARG A 85 0.02 -13.96 -3.86
N ARG A 86 0.57 -14.06 -2.64
CA ARG A 86 1.11 -12.90 -1.93
C ARG A 86 2.26 -12.28 -2.74
N HIS A 87 2.22 -10.96 -2.95
CA HIS A 87 3.31 -10.22 -3.61
C HIS A 87 4.54 -10.10 -2.70
N SER A 88 5.69 -9.68 -3.24
CA SER A 88 6.94 -9.71 -2.47
C SER A 88 6.90 -8.79 -1.25
N LEU A 89 6.37 -7.57 -1.37
CA LEU A 89 6.26 -6.65 -0.22
C LEU A 89 5.46 -7.27 0.94
N TYR A 90 4.37 -7.97 0.65
CA TYR A 90 3.58 -8.67 1.67
C TYR A 90 4.43 -9.70 2.41
N LYS A 91 5.18 -10.54 1.68
CA LYS A 91 5.98 -11.62 2.28
C LYS A 91 7.10 -11.07 3.15
N HIS A 92 7.79 -10.02 2.69
CA HIS A 92 8.85 -9.39 3.47
C HIS A 92 8.29 -8.74 4.75
N HIS A 93 7.18 -8.02 4.65
CA HIS A 93 6.48 -7.47 5.82
C HIS A 93 6.07 -8.56 6.82
N GLU A 94 5.47 -9.65 6.33
CA GLU A 94 5.05 -10.77 7.17
C GLU A 94 6.23 -11.46 7.87
N ASN A 95 7.33 -11.68 7.15
CA ASN A 95 8.54 -12.29 7.70
C ASN A 95 9.20 -11.38 8.73
N PHE A 96 9.33 -10.08 8.41
CA PHE A 96 9.84 -9.06 9.32
C PHE A 96 9.08 -9.11 10.65
N ARG A 97 7.74 -9.13 10.60
CA ARG A 97 6.87 -9.23 11.78
C ARG A 97 7.06 -10.51 12.60
N LYS A 98 7.40 -11.63 11.97
CA LYS A 98 7.67 -12.89 12.68
C LYS A 98 9.06 -12.91 13.33
N SER A 99 10.00 -12.12 12.83
CA SER A 99 11.43 -12.25 13.13
C SER A 99 11.98 -11.32 14.23
N GLN A 100 11.36 -10.15 14.49
CA GLN A 100 12.03 -9.10 15.28
C GLN A 100 11.21 -8.55 16.46
N GLY A 101 11.94 -8.34 17.57
CA GLY A 101 11.53 -7.69 18.82
C GLY A 101 11.95 -6.22 18.96
N SER A 102 12.28 -5.54 17.85
CA SER A 102 12.66 -4.12 17.80
C SER A 102 11.66 -3.23 17.04
N GLU A 103 10.38 -3.62 17.07
CA GLU A 103 9.26 -2.94 16.39
C GLU A 103 9.18 -1.42 16.70
N GLY A 104 9.71 -0.97 17.83
CA GLY A 104 9.55 0.41 18.30
C GLY A 104 10.21 1.48 17.42
N GLU A 105 11.50 1.36 17.10
CA GLU A 105 12.24 2.41 16.37
C GLU A 105 11.98 2.35 14.88
N LEU A 106 11.98 1.16 14.28
CA LEU A 106 11.70 1.02 12.86
C LEU A 106 10.29 1.50 12.50
N MET A 107 9.28 1.15 13.31
CA MET A 107 7.92 1.61 13.05
C MET A 107 7.78 3.13 13.21
N LYS A 108 8.55 3.76 14.10
CA LYS A 108 8.58 5.23 14.18
C LYS A 108 9.12 5.83 12.88
N THR A 109 10.20 5.29 12.33
CA THR A 109 10.77 5.74 11.05
C THR A 109 9.78 5.55 9.91
N ILE A 110 9.20 4.36 9.80
CA ILE A 110 8.21 4.00 8.77
C ILE A 110 6.97 4.90 8.85
N PHE A 111 6.44 5.18 10.04
CA PHE A 111 5.32 6.12 10.22
C PHE A 111 5.72 7.58 10.07
N GLY A 112 7.01 7.92 10.24
CA GLY A 112 7.55 9.23 9.88
C GLY A 112 7.42 9.49 8.38
N MET A 113 7.84 8.53 7.56
CA MET A 113 7.69 8.59 6.10
C MET A 113 6.22 8.73 5.68
N GLU A 114 5.29 8.01 6.33
CA GLU A 114 3.85 8.19 6.04
C GLU A 114 3.35 9.62 6.30
N LYS A 115 3.86 10.27 7.35
CA LYS A 115 3.51 11.66 7.65
C LYS A 115 4.05 12.62 6.59
N GLU A 116 5.25 12.39 6.08
CA GLU A 116 5.83 13.18 5.00
C GLU A 116 4.99 13.06 3.72
N VAL A 117 4.56 11.83 3.39
CA VAL A 117 3.66 11.57 2.26
C VAL A 117 2.33 12.31 2.45
N LEU A 118 1.75 12.30 3.65
CA LEU A 118 0.54 13.05 3.97
C LEU A 118 0.74 14.58 3.85
N THR A 119 1.92 15.09 4.12
CA THR A 119 2.24 16.51 3.90
C THR A 119 2.19 16.85 2.42
N GLY A 120 2.83 16.06 1.56
CA GLY A 120 2.76 16.25 0.11
C GLY A 120 1.31 16.18 -0.43
N VAL A 121 0.50 15.24 0.07
CA VAL A 121 -0.92 15.16 -0.28
C VAL A 121 -1.68 16.43 0.14
N LYS A 122 -1.42 16.97 1.33
CA LYS A 122 -2.04 18.22 1.80
C LYS A 122 -1.64 19.42 0.95
N GLU A 123 -0.39 19.49 0.50
CA GLU A 123 0.08 20.56 -0.38
C GLU A 123 -0.64 20.54 -1.72
N VAL A 124 -0.80 19.36 -2.33
CA VAL A 124 -1.60 19.18 -3.56
C VAL A 124 -3.04 19.61 -3.34
N LEU A 125 -3.68 19.16 -2.25
CA LEU A 125 -5.05 19.56 -1.90
C LEU A 125 -5.16 21.06 -1.57
N GLY A 126 -4.06 21.70 -1.18
CA GLY A 126 -3.95 23.15 -0.96
C GLY A 126 -3.83 23.97 -2.24
N GLY A 127 -3.84 23.33 -3.42
CA GLY A 127 -3.76 24.00 -4.72
C GLY A 127 -2.35 24.11 -5.28
N CYS A 128 -1.38 23.36 -4.73
CA CYS A 128 -0.07 23.22 -5.37
C CYS A 128 -0.23 22.54 -6.73
N GLU A 129 0.24 23.19 -7.80
CA GLU A 129 0.28 22.57 -9.13
C GLU A 129 1.26 21.39 -9.10
N ILE A 130 0.78 20.23 -9.52
CA ILE A 130 1.57 19.01 -9.60
C ILE A 130 1.41 18.40 -10.99
N VAL A 131 2.51 17.98 -11.58
CA VAL A 131 2.48 17.27 -12.86
C VAL A 131 2.02 15.83 -12.65
N GLU A 132 1.32 15.28 -13.64
CA GLU A 132 0.72 13.94 -13.53
C GLU A 132 1.76 12.84 -13.24
N SER A 133 2.99 12.97 -13.75
CA SER A 133 4.08 12.05 -13.45
C SER A 133 4.37 11.95 -11.95
N ASP A 134 4.32 13.07 -11.24
CA ASP A 134 4.63 13.12 -9.80
C ASP A 134 3.48 12.48 -9.00
N LEU A 135 2.24 12.60 -9.48
CA LEU A 135 1.10 11.89 -8.92
C LEU A 135 1.27 10.36 -9.01
N THR A 136 1.81 9.86 -10.12
CA THR A 136 2.12 8.42 -10.26
C THR A 136 3.29 7.97 -9.41
N GLY A 137 4.22 8.88 -9.10
CA GLY A 137 5.41 8.63 -8.28
C GLY A 137 5.07 8.27 -6.84
N PHE A 138 4.08 8.95 -6.23
CA PHE A 138 3.75 8.76 -4.81
C PHE A 138 3.56 7.30 -4.39
N PHE A 139 2.80 6.51 -5.16
CA PHE A 139 2.58 5.09 -4.82
C PHE A 139 3.86 4.26 -4.94
N ASN A 140 4.60 4.46 -6.04
CA ASN A 140 5.82 3.73 -6.34
C ASN A 140 6.89 4.01 -5.29
N ASP A 141 7.14 5.28 -5.01
CA ASP A 141 8.17 5.71 -4.05
C ASP A 141 7.86 5.21 -2.64
N CYS A 142 6.59 5.21 -2.23
CA CYS A 142 6.19 4.61 -0.96
C CYS A 142 6.49 3.11 -0.90
N VAL A 143 6.19 2.35 -1.96
CA VAL A 143 6.44 0.90 -2.01
C VAL A 143 7.93 0.59 -2.01
N GLU A 144 8.68 1.26 -2.88
CA GLU A 144 10.13 1.06 -3.05
C GLU A 144 10.91 1.46 -1.80
N THR A 145 10.42 2.45 -1.06
CA THR A 145 11.03 2.85 0.22
C THR A 145 10.61 1.91 1.35
N GLU A 146 9.33 1.54 1.45
CA GLU A 146 8.85 0.64 2.50
C GLU A 146 9.54 -0.73 2.45
N ILE A 147 9.68 -1.34 1.27
CA ILE A 147 10.25 -2.69 1.18
C ILE A 147 11.70 -2.76 1.67
N LYS A 148 12.48 -1.68 1.50
CA LYS A 148 13.88 -1.61 1.95
C LYS A 148 14.02 -1.72 3.47
N PHE A 149 12.95 -1.47 4.23
CA PHE A 149 12.95 -1.67 5.68
C PHE A 149 12.71 -3.13 6.09
N TYR A 150 12.28 -3.99 5.17
CA TYR A 150 11.97 -5.40 5.44
C TYR A 150 12.96 -6.39 4.83
N LEU A 151 13.88 -5.90 3.99
CA LEU A 151 15.00 -6.65 3.42
C LEU A 151 16.17 -6.66 4.39
#